data_AF-A0A835MAB4-F1
#
_entry.id   AF-A0A835MAB4-F1
#
_cell.length_a   1.000
_cell.length_b   1.000
_cell.length_c   1.000
_cell.angle_alpha   90.00
_cell.angle_beta   90.00
_cell.angle_gamma   90.00
#
_symmetry.space_group_name_H-M   'P 1'
#
loop_
_entity.id
_entity.type
_entity.pdbx_description
1 polymer ?
#
loop_
_entity_poly.entity_id
_entity_poly.type
_entity_poly.pdbx_seq_one_letter_code
_entity_poly.pdbx_strand_id
1 'polypeptide(L)'
;MYCLSVSHICFAVRRVSYPCNREGPYVGVSDGRIFKWQGRGWREFAYTAPYRRKDVCDGSTDPSLESICGRPLGAPDNIKRNARGNFWVALNDGQSTPSYTDKTIGVRVDEQGRHLESLHGNGYTESVSEINEYNGIFSVGSVVTPYLTIFSLTLDRLCN
;
A
#
# COMPACT_ATOMS: atom_id res chain seq x y z
N MET A 1 0.53 -21.78 -1.59
CA MET A 1 0.07 -21.00 -2.77
C MET A 1 -1.16 -21.72 -3.30
N TYR A 2 -2.36 -21.25 -3.00
CA TYR A 2 -3.59 -21.93 -3.43
C TYR A 2 -4.16 -21.19 -4.63
N CYS A 3 -4.17 -21.89 -5.77
CA CYS A 3 -4.77 -21.45 -7.03
C CYS A 3 -6.21 -21.95 -7.02
N LEU A 4 -7.21 -21.08 -6.86
CA LEU A 4 -8.61 -21.45 -7.08
C LEU A 4 -8.93 -21.19 -8.56
N SER A 5 -9.17 -22.28 -9.29
CA SER A 5 -9.44 -22.28 -10.72
C SER A 5 -10.85 -21.75 -11.01
N VAL A 6 -10.96 -20.47 -11.38
CA VAL A 6 -11.98 -20.03 -12.35
C VAL A 6 -11.41 -18.84 -13.12
N SER A 7 -11.07 -19.05 -14.40
CA SER A 7 -10.75 -18.02 -15.40
C SER A 7 -9.46 -17.22 -15.17
N HIS A 8 -8.35 -17.64 -15.80
CA HIS A 8 -7.17 -16.89 -16.25
C HIS A 8 -6.90 -15.46 -15.70
N ILE A 9 -6.90 -15.27 -14.38
CA ILE A 9 -6.35 -14.06 -13.76
C ILE A 9 -5.55 -14.48 -12.52
N CYS A 10 -4.23 -14.44 -12.64
CA CYS A 10 -3.32 -14.58 -11.50
C CYS A 10 -3.38 -13.31 -10.65
N PHE A 11 -4.19 -13.32 -9.60
CA PHE A 11 -4.08 -12.32 -8.53
C PHE A 11 -3.05 -12.81 -7.52
N ALA A 12 -1.90 -12.14 -7.44
CA ALA A 12 -0.98 -12.30 -6.32
C ALA A 12 -1.55 -11.58 -5.09
N VAL A 13 -2.61 -12.12 -4.50
CA VAL A 13 -3.12 -11.62 -3.21
C VAL A 13 -2.12 -12.02 -2.13
N ARG A 14 -1.19 -11.12 -1.78
CA ARG A 14 -0.17 -11.41 -0.76
C ARG A 14 -0.74 -11.47 0.66
N ARG A 15 -1.78 -10.68 0.99
CA ARG A 15 -2.54 -10.85 2.24
C ARG A 15 -3.94 -10.22 2.17
N VAL A 16 -4.82 -10.69 3.06
CA VAL A 16 -6.23 -10.31 3.20
C VAL A 16 -6.37 -9.61 4.55
N SER A 17 -6.83 -8.34 4.57
CA SER A 17 -7.04 -7.58 5.81
C SER A 17 -8.51 -7.58 6.20
N TYR A 18 -8.83 -7.94 7.45
CA TYR A 18 -10.19 -7.95 7.97
C TYR A 18 -10.44 -6.74 8.88
N PRO A 19 -11.34 -5.80 8.53
CA PRO A 19 -11.73 -4.74 9.44
C PRO A 19 -12.62 -5.29 10.57
N CYS A 20 -12.55 -4.70 11.76
CA CYS A 20 -13.36 -5.08 12.93
C CYS A 20 -14.88 -4.93 12.74
N ASN A 21 -15.33 -4.38 11.60
CA ASN A 21 -16.68 -3.84 11.39
C ASN A 21 -17.61 -4.75 10.55
N ARG A 22 -17.35 -6.06 10.45
CA ARG A 22 -18.06 -7.01 9.54
C ARG A 22 -18.01 -6.65 8.05
N GLU A 23 -17.14 -5.73 7.63
CA GLU A 23 -16.94 -5.45 6.22
C GLU A 23 -16.03 -6.52 5.59
N GLY A 24 -16.18 -6.72 4.27
CA GLY A 24 -15.36 -7.68 3.54
C GLY A 24 -13.89 -7.25 3.44
N PRO A 25 -12.99 -8.20 3.17
CA PRO A 25 -11.57 -7.93 3.11
C PRO A 25 -11.12 -6.99 1.98
N TYR A 26 -9.86 -6.55 2.08
CA TYR A 26 -9.17 -5.74 1.06
C TYR A 26 -7.99 -6.48 0.43
N VAL A 27 -7.69 -6.17 -0.83
CA VAL A 27 -6.55 -6.69 -1.61
C VAL A 27 -5.99 -5.58 -2.49
N GLY A 28 -4.67 -5.48 -2.55
CA GLY A 28 -3.97 -4.66 -3.54
C GLY A 28 -3.59 -5.45 -4.79
N VAL A 29 -3.62 -4.79 -5.94
CA VAL A 29 -3.12 -5.30 -7.22
C VAL A 29 -1.87 -4.53 -7.58
N SER A 30 -0.95 -5.19 -8.27
CA SER A 30 0.37 -4.64 -8.52
C SER A 30 0.36 -3.35 -9.33
N ASP A 31 -0.69 -3.05 -10.09
CA ASP A 31 -0.85 -1.78 -10.78
C ASP A 31 -1.23 -0.62 -9.84
N GLY A 32 -1.33 -0.85 -8.53
CA GLY A 32 -1.63 0.16 -7.52
C GLY A 32 -3.10 0.25 -7.14
N ARG A 33 -3.99 -0.53 -7.76
CA ARG A 33 -5.41 -0.61 -7.36
C ARG A 33 -5.58 -1.36 -6.05
N ILE A 34 -6.60 -0.96 -5.30
CA ILE A 34 -7.06 -1.63 -4.08
C ILE A 34 -8.52 -1.99 -4.27
N PHE A 35 -8.87 -3.24 -3.99
CA PHE A 35 -10.22 -3.78 -4.08
C PHE A 35 -10.75 -4.14 -2.70
N LYS A 36 -12.05 -3.90 -2.48
CA LYS A 36 -12.82 -4.29 -1.28
C LYS A 36 -13.83 -5.36 -1.65
N TRP A 37 -13.94 -6.41 -0.84
CA TRP A 37 -14.97 -7.43 -0.97
C TRP A 37 -16.32 -6.90 -0.46
N GLN A 38 -17.36 -7.02 -1.28
CA GLN A 38 -18.71 -6.51 -1.01
C GLN A 38 -19.72 -7.65 -0.77
N GLY A 39 -19.27 -8.83 -0.34
CA GLY A 39 -20.11 -10.01 -0.10
C GLY A 39 -20.44 -10.83 -1.35
N ARG A 40 -20.61 -10.18 -2.49
CA ARG A 40 -20.94 -10.80 -3.80
C ARG A 40 -19.85 -10.66 -4.86
N GLY A 41 -18.74 -10.01 -4.52
CA GLY A 41 -17.68 -9.72 -5.48
C GLY A 41 -16.72 -8.63 -4.99
N TRP A 42 -15.63 -8.48 -5.74
CA TRP A 42 -14.64 -7.43 -5.54
C TRP A 42 -15.06 -6.15 -6.24
N ARG A 43 -14.96 -5.01 -5.57
CA ARG A 43 -15.09 -3.68 -6.19
C ARG A 43 -13.86 -2.85 -5.92
N GLU A 44 -13.48 -2.06 -6.92
CA GLU A 44 -12.44 -1.07 -6.78
C GLU A 44 -12.77 -0.10 -5.64
N PHE A 45 -11.77 0.14 -4.79
CA PHE A 45 -11.88 0.91 -3.57
C PHE A 45 -10.97 2.14 -3.58
N ALA A 46 -9.70 1.97 -3.92
CA ALA A 46 -8.70 3.05 -3.88
C ALA A 46 -7.53 2.79 -4.84
N TYR A 47 -6.62 3.77 -4.94
CA TYR A 47 -5.34 3.65 -5.62
C TYR A 47 -4.20 4.15 -4.74
N THR A 48 -3.00 3.65 -4.99
CA THR A 48 -1.78 4.10 -4.31
C THR A 48 -1.18 5.37 -4.90
N ALA A 49 -1.50 5.72 -6.15
CA ALA A 49 -1.10 6.97 -6.79
C ALA A 49 -2.27 7.98 -6.84
N PRO A 50 -2.18 9.13 -6.15
CA PRO A 50 -3.28 10.10 -6.06
C PRO A 50 -3.64 10.75 -7.40
N TYR A 51 -2.70 10.83 -8.34
CA TYR A 51 -2.88 11.43 -9.66
C TYR A 51 -2.94 10.38 -10.80
N ARG A 52 -3.21 9.11 -10.47
CA ARG A 52 -3.34 8.03 -11.46
C ARG A 52 -4.40 8.38 -12.50
N ARG A 53 -4.04 8.25 -13.78
CA ARG A 53 -4.97 8.34 -14.91
C ARG A 53 -5.48 6.96 -15.32
N LYS A 54 -6.79 6.72 -15.17
CA LYS A 54 -7.42 5.43 -15.50
C LYS A 54 -7.19 4.99 -16.94
N ASP A 55 -7.37 5.91 -17.87
CA ASP A 55 -7.23 5.68 -19.32
C ASP A 55 -5.81 5.30 -19.75
N VAL A 56 -4.82 5.66 -18.95
CA VAL A 56 -3.40 5.33 -19.19
C VAL A 56 -2.98 4.08 -18.42
N CYS A 57 -3.51 3.88 -17.22
CA CYS A 57 -2.99 2.92 -16.26
C CYS A 57 -3.78 1.61 -16.19
N ASP A 58 -5.07 1.61 -16.50
CA ASP A 58 -5.90 0.41 -16.38
C ASP A 58 -5.56 -0.58 -17.49
N GLY A 59 -5.01 -1.74 -17.11
CA GLY A 59 -4.60 -2.79 -18.05
C GLY A 59 -3.20 -2.60 -18.65
N SER A 60 -2.52 -1.49 -18.33
CA SER A 60 -1.13 -1.30 -18.73
C SER A 60 -0.18 -2.20 -17.94
N THR A 61 0.75 -2.83 -18.65
CA THR A 61 1.89 -3.56 -18.07
C THR A 61 3.22 -2.87 -18.40
N ASP A 62 3.18 -1.64 -18.88
CA ASP A 62 4.36 -0.88 -19.27
C ASP A 62 5.16 -0.46 -18.03
N PRO A 63 6.41 -0.94 -17.87
CA PRO A 63 7.27 -0.58 -16.75
C PRO A 63 7.52 0.93 -16.62
N SER A 64 7.44 1.70 -17.70
CA SER A 64 7.68 3.15 -17.68
C SER A 64 6.55 3.95 -17.02
N LEU A 65 5.34 3.39 -17.00
CA LEU A 65 4.15 4.02 -16.43
C LEU A 65 3.94 3.66 -14.96
N GLU A 66 4.74 2.74 -14.43
CA GLU A 66 4.66 2.25 -13.06
C GLU A 66 4.59 3.39 -12.06
N SER A 67 5.49 4.37 -12.20
CA SER A 67 5.59 5.44 -11.22
C SER A 67 4.35 6.34 -11.14
N ILE A 68 3.71 6.55 -12.28
CA ILE A 68 2.51 7.37 -12.46
C ILE A 68 1.25 6.58 -12.08
N CYS A 69 1.26 5.27 -12.31
CA CYS A 69 0.09 4.43 -12.18
C CYS A 69 -0.14 3.87 -10.78
N GLY A 70 0.84 3.89 -9.88
CA GLY A 70 0.69 3.34 -8.53
C GLY A 70 1.76 2.34 -8.12
N ARG A 71 2.79 2.20 -8.96
CA ARG A 71 4.11 1.66 -8.65
C ARG A 71 5.20 2.75 -8.70
N PRO A 72 5.08 3.91 -7.99
CA PRO A 72 6.18 4.88 -7.84
C PRO A 72 7.50 4.18 -7.62
N LEU A 73 7.52 3.27 -6.66
CA LEU A 73 8.65 2.45 -6.25
C LEU A 73 8.07 1.26 -5.46
N GLY A 74 7.15 0.47 -6.04
CA GLY A 74 6.66 -0.75 -5.37
C GLY A 74 5.17 -1.07 -5.48
N ALA A 75 4.85 -2.36 -5.35
CA ALA A 75 3.49 -2.89 -5.36
C ALA A 75 2.83 -2.76 -3.98
N PRO A 76 1.50 -2.56 -3.92
CA PRO A 76 0.77 -2.65 -2.65
C PRO A 76 1.01 -4.01 -2.00
N ASP A 77 1.43 -4.00 -0.73
CA ASP A 77 1.63 -5.21 0.08
C ASP A 77 0.54 -5.29 1.16
N ASN A 78 0.88 -5.16 2.45
CA ASN A 78 -0.11 -5.27 3.51
C ASN A 78 -0.90 -3.97 3.74
N ILE A 79 -2.20 -4.15 4.01
CA ILE A 79 -3.14 -3.06 4.34
C ILE A 79 -3.53 -3.15 5.82
N LYS A 80 -3.36 -2.07 6.58
CA LYS A 80 -3.64 -2.02 8.02
C LYS A 80 -4.53 -0.84 8.38
N ARG A 81 -5.61 -1.11 9.11
CA ARG A 81 -6.51 -0.06 9.62
C ARG A 81 -5.93 0.53 10.92
N ASN A 82 -5.91 1.85 11.02
CA ASN A 82 -5.53 2.55 12.25
C ASN A 82 -6.74 2.81 13.16
N ALA A 83 -6.51 3.34 14.36
CA ALA A 83 -7.57 3.63 15.34
C ALA A 83 -8.60 4.67 14.86
N ARG A 84 -8.23 5.53 13.91
CA ARG A 84 -9.11 6.54 13.30
C ARG A 84 -9.97 5.98 12.16
N GLY A 85 -9.74 4.72 11.81
CA GLY A 85 -10.42 4.03 10.73
C GLY A 85 -9.88 4.23 9.34
N ASN A 86 -8.75 4.93 9.21
CA ASN A 86 -8.03 5.04 7.95
C ASN A 86 -7.16 3.81 7.74
N PHE A 87 -6.68 3.61 6.51
CA PHE A 87 -5.89 2.45 6.11
C PHE A 87 -4.52 2.90 5.65
N TRP A 88 -3.49 2.26 6.19
CA TRP A 88 -2.14 2.29 5.64
C TRP A 88 -1.96 1.15 4.65
N VAL A 89 -1.41 1.49 3.49
CA VAL A 89 -1.05 0.55 2.44
C VAL A 89 0.47 0.61 2.31
N ALA A 90 1.14 -0.48 2.66
CA ALA A 90 2.58 -0.62 2.48
C ALA A 90 2.93 -0.73 0.99
N LEU A 91 4.01 -0.07 0.57
CA LEU A 91 4.53 -0.13 -0.79
C LEU A 91 5.85 -0.93 -0.80
N ASN A 92 5.81 -2.09 -1.45
CA ASN A 92 6.92 -3.01 -1.54
C ASN A 92 7.63 -2.87 -2.89
N ASP A 93 8.87 -2.38 -2.88
CA ASP A 93 9.67 -2.13 -4.08
C ASP A 93 10.52 -3.32 -4.54
N GLY A 94 10.48 -4.43 -3.80
CA GLY A 94 11.27 -5.63 -4.07
C GLY A 94 12.78 -5.41 -3.92
N GLN A 95 13.24 -4.25 -3.46
CA GLN A 95 14.65 -3.97 -3.29
C GLN A 95 15.13 -4.54 -1.95
N SER A 96 16.20 -5.35 -2.03
CA SER A 96 16.93 -5.88 -0.88
C SER A 96 18.08 -4.98 -0.44
N THR A 97 18.23 -3.82 -1.08
CA THR A 97 19.24 -2.81 -0.74
C THR A 97 18.54 -1.53 -0.30
N PRO A 98 19.06 -0.84 0.73
CA PRO A 98 18.53 0.45 1.14
C PRO A 98 18.52 1.43 -0.04
N SER A 99 17.37 2.06 -0.28
CA SER A 99 17.33 3.16 -1.24
C SER A 99 17.80 4.43 -0.53
N TYR A 100 18.94 4.98 -0.96
CA TYR A 100 19.51 6.24 -0.45
C TYR A 100 18.69 7.49 -0.79
N THR A 101 17.44 7.32 -1.23
CA THR A 101 16.52 8.39 -1.58
C THR A 101 15.32 8.35 -0.65
N ASP A 102 14.69 9.50 -0.44
CA ASP A 102 13.49 9.63 0.38
C ASP A 102 12.26 9.08 -0.38
N LYS A 103 12.20 7.75 -0.51
CA LYS A 103 11.14 7.07 -1.25
C LYS A 103 9.84 6.99 -0.45
N THR A 104 8.70 7.08 -1.13
CA THR A 104 7.41 6.75 -0.51
C THR A 104 7.34 5.26 -0.20
N ILE A 105 7.15 4.92 1.08
CA ILE A 105 7.07 3.54 1.58
C ILE A 105 5.64 3.12 1.93
N GLY A 106 4.72 4.08 2.02
CA GLY A 106 3.33 3.81 2.32
C GLY A 106 2.41 4.95 1.95
N VAL A 107 1.13 4.64 1.81
CA VAL A 107 0.07 5.65 1.61
C VAL A 107 -1.09 5.40 2.57
N ARG A 108 -1.63 6.49 3.12
CA ARG A 108 -2.83 6.48 3.95
C ARG A 108 -4.04 6.83 3.11
N VAL A 109 -5.09 6.01 3.22
CA VAL A 109 -6.39 6.26 2.59
C VAL A 109 -7.51 6.24 3.62
N ASP A 110 -8.58 6.99 3.40
CA ASP A 110 -9.76 6.98 4.27
C ASP A 110 -10.70 5.80 3.98
N GLU A 111 -11.84 5.75 4.68
CA GLU A 111 -12.87 4.72 4.52
C GLU A 111 -13.61 4.78 3.18
N GLN A 112 -13.45 5.86 2.43
CA GLN A 112 -13.98 6.05 1.09
C GLN A 112 -12.92 5.79 0.02
N GLY A 113 -11.70 5.41 0.42
CA GLY A 113 -10.59 5.12 -0.48
C GLY A 113 -9.87 6.37 -1.02
N ARG A 114 -10.12 7.54 -0.42
CA ARG A 114 -9.44 8.78 -0.81
C ARG A 114 -8.04 8.82 -0.20
N HIS A 115 -7.05 9.24 -0.98
CA HIS A 115 -5.69 9.46 -0.51
C HIS A 115 -5.65 10.61 0.51
N LEU A 116 -4.98 10.39 1.64
CA LEU A 116 -4.82 11.36 2.72
C LEU A 116 -3.38 11.83 2.85
N GLU A 117 -2.42 10.90 2.86
CA GLU A 117 -1.00 11.24 2.98
C GLU A 117 -0.11 10.11 2.44
N SER A 118 1.14 10.48 2.14
CA SER A 118 2.22 9.58 1.74
C SER A 118 3.29 9.57 2.82
N LEU A 119 3.68 8.37 3.26
CA LEU A 119 4.76 8.15 4.21
C LEU A 119 6.05 7.93 3.43
N HIS A 120 7.05 8.75 3.71
CA HIS A 120 8.37 8.63 3.11
C HIS A 120 9.31 7.89 4.06
N GLY A 121 10.27 7.19 3.49
CA GLY A 121 11.31 6.48 4.22
C GLY A 121 12.30 7.46 4.87
N ASN A 122 13.47 6.96 5.22
CA ASN A 122 14.53 7.76 5.82
C ASN A 122 15.86 7.65 5.06
N GLY A 123 15.81 7.25 3.78
CA GLY A 123 17.01 6.96 2.98
C GLY A 123 17.74 5.67 3.35
N TYR A 124 17.30 4.94 4.38
CA TYR A 124 17.83 3.62 4.76
C TYR A 124 16.75 2.54 4.73
N THR A 125 15.52 2.90 4.33
CA THR A 125 14.41 1.97 4.33
C THR A 125 14.49 1.05 3.11
N GLU A 126 14.62 -0.26 3.35
CA GLU A 126 14.55 -1.32 2.33
C GLU A 126 13.11 -1.55 1.86
N SER A 127 12.83 -2.66 1.17
CA SER A 127 11.45 -3.06 0.81
C SER A 127 10.56 -3.11 2.05
N VAL A 128 9.39 -2.46 2.01
CA VAL A 128 8.43 -2.44 3.12
C VAL A 128 7.31 -3.43 2.86
N SER A 129 7.01 -4.26 3.85
CA SER A 129 5.90 -5.21 3.78
C SER A 129 4.70 -4.77 4.60
N GLU A 130 4.91 -4.08 5.72
CA GLU A 130 3.83 -3.74 6.64
C GLU A 130 4.10 -2.41 7.34
N ILE A 131 3.05 -1.59 7.46
CA ILE A 131 3.06 -0.33 8.21
C ILE A 131 1.90 -0.38 9.21
N ASN A 132 2.20 -0.19 10.49
CA ASN A 132 1.21 -0.02 11.54
C ASN A 132 1.39 1.36 12.20
N GLU A 133 0.27 2.03 12.48
CA GLU A 133 0.24 3.32 13.19
C GLU A 133 -0.50 3.15 14.52
N TYR A 134 0.15 3.58 15.61
CA TYR A 134 -0.46 3.64 16.94
C TYR A 134 -0.02 4.91 17.65
N ASN A 135 -0.96 5.81 17.99
CA ASN A 135 -0.67 7.08 18.67
C ASN A 135 0.44 7.93 18.00
N GLY A 136 0.48 7.99 16.66
CA GLY A 136 1.50 8.73 15.92
C GLY A 136 2.88 8.06 15.87
N ILE A 137 3.01 6.86 16.42
CA ILE A 137 4.18 5.99 16.29
C ILE A 137 3.92 5.04 15.12
N PHE A 138 4.89 4.96 14.22
CA PHE A 138 4.89 4.10 13.05
C PHE A 138 5.83 2.93 13.29
N SER A 139 5.31 1.73 13.07
CA SER A 139 6.08 0.48 13.06
C SER A 139 6.10 -0.06 11.64
N VAL A 140 7.28 -0.14 11.05
CA VAL A 140 7.51 -0.56 9.67
C VAL A 140 8.29 -1.86 9.66
N GLY A 141 7.70 -2.90 9.07
CA GLY A 141 8.28 -4.24 8.97
C GLY A 141 8.57 -4.64 7.53
N SER A 142 9.58 -5.48 7.36
CA SER A 142 9.98 -6.07 6.09
C SER A 142 10.22 -7.56 6.24
N VAL A 143 10.01 -8.32 5.15
CA VAL A 143 10.44 -9.73 5.07
C VAL A 143 11.91 -9.86 4.68
N VAL A 144 12.58 -8.78 4.27
CA VAL A 144 14.00 -8.79 3.88
C VAL A 144 14.94 -8.24 4.96
N THR A 145 14.40 -7.57 5.99
CA THR A 145 15.21 -7.08 7.13
C THR A 145 14.96 -7.92 8.40
N PRO A 146 15.99 -8.21 9.21
CA PRO A 146 15.83 -8.90 10.50
C PRO A 146 15.52 -7.93 11.66
N TYR A 147 15.07 -6.71 11.37
CA TYR A 147 14.82 -5.65 12.36
C TYR A 147 13.53 -4.88 12.07
N LEU A 148 12.95 -4.29 13.12
CA LEU A 148 11.77 -3.44 13.05
C LEU A 148 12.20 -1.97 13.00
N THR A 149 11.70 -1.21 12.02
CA THR A 149 11.90 0.23 11.96
C THR A 149 10.77 0.94 12.72
N ILE A 150 11.10 1.71 13.75
CA ILE A 150 10.14 2.50 14.52
C ILE A 150 10.50 3.97 14.40
N PHE A 151 9.52 4.82 14.09
CA PHE A 151 9.68 6.26 14.13
C PHE A 151 8.39 6.95 14.57
N SER A 152 8.52 8.11 15.17
CA SER A 152 7.41 9.02 15.44
C SER A 152 7.46 10.14 14.42
N LEU A 153 6.31 10.49 13.84
CA LEU A 153 6.20 11.77 13.16
C LEU A 153 6.14 12.85 14.25
N THR A 154 7.26 13.53 14.49
CA THR A 154 7.18 14.86 15.09
C THR A 154 6.41 15.70 14.09
N LEU A 155 5.31 16.33 14.50
CA LEU A 155 4.62 17.34 13.68
C LEU A 155 5.55 18.55 13.52
N ASP A 156 6.60 18.42 12.73
CA ASP A 156 7.22 19.57 12.11
C ASP A 156 6.22 20.04 11.07
N ARG A 157 5.40 21.00 11.51
CA ARG A 157 4.59 21.85 10.65
C ARG A 157 5.43 22.22 9.43
N LEU A 158 5.11 21.64 8.27
CA LEU A 158 5.20 22.39 7.04
C LEU A 158 4.04 23.37 7.04
N CYS A 159 4.18 24.41 7.87
CA CYS A 159 3.64 25.71 7.55
C CYS A 159 4.67 26.37 6.65
N ASN A 160 4.37 26.41 5.35
CA ASN A 160 4.61 27.54 4.47
C ASN A 160 3.53 27.53 3.40
#